data_AF-A0A167JFV4-F1
#
_entry.id   AF-A0A167JFV4-F1
#
_cell.length_a   1.000
_cell.length_b   1.000
_cell.length_c   1.000
_cell.angle_alpha   90.00
_cell.angle_beta   90.00
_cell.angle_gamma   90.00
#
_symmetry.space_group_name_H-M   'P 1'
#
loop_
_entity.id
_entity.type
_entity.pdbx_description
1 polymer ?
#
loop_
_entity_poly.entity_id
_entity_poly.type
_entity_poly.pdbx_seq_one_letter_code
_entity_poly.pdbx_strand_id
1 'polypeptide(L)'
;MSIPFALDVRALLQVQAALSFATAAFHNPSYNLALFLFGVYAVDQTTLNEPLRLFAGMLAVSLVWDLIWMIRNSQAILVRLISILILILKVPTLSTTVASLRQRGDYLASRLGTGDLGGSTIWTMPGGFTRQAGYDSLDSGEAAGPYADTSAGPADVSRIPQVVNAPRPPPPQSRPQPPSGAAPGAYESV
;
A
#
# COMPACT_ATOMS: atom_id res chain seq x y z
N MET A 1 -17.81 12.55 5.38
CA MET A 1 -17.97 13.18 4.05
C MET A 1 -16.94 12.55 3.12
N SER A 2 -17.29 11.41 2.53
CA SER A 2 -16.42 10.67 1.60
C SER A 2 -16.30 11.48 0.31
N ILE A 3 -15.09 11.98 0.01
CA ILE A 3 -14.82 12.70 -1.23
C ILE A 3 -15.03 11.70 -2.39
N PRO A 4 -16.03 11.88 -3.27
CA PRO A 4 -16.48 10.86 -4.23
C PRO A 4 -15.68 10.88 -5.54
N PHE A 5 -14.44 11.35 -5.52
CA PHE A 5 -13.57 11.37 -6.70
C PHE A 5 -12.48 10.33 -6.54
N ALA A 6 -12.83 9.06 -6.66
CA ALA A 6 -11.85 8.05 -6.99
C ALA A 6 -11.35 8.37 -8.41
N LEU A 7 -10.24 9.11 -8.51
CA LEU A 7 -9.61 9.46 -9.78
C LEU A 7 -9.13 8.18 -10.46
N ASP A 8 -9.81 7.80 -11.54
CA ASP A 8 -9.43 6.64 -12.34
C ASP A 8 -8.11 6.90 -13.07
N VAL A 9 -7.07 6.14 -12.72
CA VAL A 9 -5.72 6.24 -13.30
C VAL A 9 -5.78 6.13 -14.82
N ARG A 10 -6.65 5.28 -15.35
CA ARG A 10 -6.78 5.05 -16.79
C ARG A 10 -7.27 6.31 -17.50
N ALA A 11 -8.31 6.96 -16.96
CA ALA A 11 -8.85 8.19 -17.51
C ALA A 11 -7.80 9.31 -17.48
N LEU A 12 -7.04 9.44 -16.39
CA LEU A 12 -5.95 10.43 -16.29
C LEU A 12 -4.88 10.22 -17.36
N LEU A 13 -4.45 8.96 -17.56
CA LEU A 13 -3.45 8.61 -18.56
C LEU A 13 -3.95 8.85 -19.99
N GLN A 14 -5.21 8.57 -20.28
CA GLN A 14 -5.81 8.83 -21.58
C GLN A 14 -5.87 10.33 -21.89
N VAL A 15 -6.29 11.15 -20.92
CA VAL A 15 -6.29 12.61 -21.05
C VAL A 15 -4.87 13.13 -21.27
N GLN A 16 -3.89 12.64 -20.51
CA GLN A 16 -2.48 13.03 -20.67
C GLN A 16 -1.89 12.60 -22.02
N ALA A 17 -2.22 11.40 -22.50
CA ALA A 17 -1.81 10.91 -23.80
C ALA A 17 -2.42 11.77 -24.93
N ALA A 18 -3.71 12.10 -24.83
CA ALA A 18 -4.40 12.97 -25.79
C ALA A 18 -3.80 14.38 -25.81
N LEU A 19 -3.54 14.99 -24.65
CA LEU A 19 -2.89 16.30 -24.54
C LEU A 19 -1.45 16.27 -25.08
N SER A 20 -0.72 15.19 -24.83
CA SER A 20 0.64 15.01 -25.35
C SER A 20 0.66 14.80 -26.86
N PHE A 21 -0.34 14.11 -27.39
CA PHE A 21 -0.52 13.94 -28.83
C PHE A 21 -0.89 15.26 -29.50
N ALA A 22 -1.87 15.99 -28.94
CA ALA A 22 -2.25 17.32 -29.44
C ALA A 22 -1.08 18.30 -29.42
N THR A 23 -0.19 18.18 -28.44
CA THR A 23 1.01 19.01 -28.36
C THR A 23 2.21 18.49 -29.16
N ALA A 24 2.20 17.26 -29.65
CA ALA A 24 3.29 16.68 -30.44
C ALA A 24 3.47 17.38 -31.81
N ALA A 25 2.42 18.03 -32.33
CA ALA A 25 2.51 18.87 -33.52
C ALA A 25 3.27 20.20 -33.26
N PHE A 26 3.48 20.55 -31.98
CA PHE A 26 4.19 21.75 -31.56
C PHE A 26 5.54 21.40 -30.95
N HIS A 27 6.30 22.43 -30.58
CA HIS A 27 7.58 22.26 -29.91
C HIS A 27 7.37 21.79 -28.47
N ASN A 28 7.18 20.49 -28.28
CA ASN A 28 7.01 19.85 -26.98
C ASN A 28 7.90 18.61 -26.85
N PRO A 29 8.16 18.13 -25.61
CA PRO A 29 9.03 16.99 -25.40
C PRO A 29 8.43 15.72 -26.00
N SER A 30 9.08 15.16 -27.04
CA SER A 30 8.58 14.01 -27.80
C SER A 30 8.45 12.73 -26.98
N TYR A 31 9.20 12.62 -25.88
CA TYR A 31 9.13 11.46 -24.97
C TYR A 31 7.82 11.37 -24.18
N ASN A 32 7.08 12.48 -23.98
CA ASN A 32 5.87 12.47 -23.15
C ASN A 32 4.77 11.58 -23.73
N LEU A 33 4.57 11.62 -25.05
CA LEU A 33 3.59 10.77 -25.71
C LEU A 33 3.89 9.27 -25.49
N ALA A 34 5.13 8.86 -25.75
CA ALA A 34 5.55 7.47 -25.57
C ALA A 34 5.42 7.02 -24.10
N LEU A 35 5.78 7.89 -23.15
CA LEU A 35 5.65 7.65 -21.72
C LEU A 35 4.19 7.37 -21.31
N PHE A 36 3.24 8.19 -21.77
CA PHE A 36 1.83 8.03 -21.40
C PHE A 36 1.18 6.83 -22.09
N LEU A 37 1.54 6.53 -23.34
CA LEU A 37 1.12 5.31 -24.01
C LEU A 37 1.62 4.06 -23.27
N PHE A 38 2.89 4.07 -22.83
CA PHE A 38 3.43 3.01 -21.98
C PHE A 38 2.67 2.93 -20.64
N GLY A 39 2.29 4.06 -20.06
CA GLY A 39 1.46 4.10 -18.85
C GLY A 39 0.11 3.42 -19.03
N VAL A 40 -0.60 3.67 -20.14
CA VAL A 40 -1.87 3.00 -20.45
C VAL A 40 -1.66 1.48 -20.54
N TYR A 41 -0.62 1.06 -21.26
CA TYR A 41 -0.25 -0.36 -21.34
C TYR A 41 0.06 -0.96 -19.96
N ALA A 42 0.84 -0.26 -19.13
CA ALA A 42 1.24 -0.73 -17.80
C ALA A 42 0.06 -0.89 -16.84
N VAL A 43 -0.96 -0.02 -16.94
CA VAL A 43 -2.18 -0.14 -16.13
C VAL A 43 -3.03 -1.33 -16.57
N ASP A 44 -3.09 -1.62 -17.88
CA ASP A 44 -3.80 -2.77 -18.44
C ASP A 44 -3.13 -4.12 -18.09
N GLN A 45 -1.82 -4.14 -17.82
CA GLN A 45 -1.13 -5.30 -17.28
C GLN A 45 -1.46 -5.48 -15.78
N THR A 46 -2.51 -6.25 -15.48
CA THR A 46 -2.94 -6.53 -14.10
C THR A 46 -2.20 -7.70 -13.45
N THR A 47 -1.56 -8.56 -14.24
CA THR A 47 -0.84 -9.76 -13.78
C THR A 47 0.58 -9.48 -13.30
N LEU A 48 1.21 -8.41 -13.81
CA LEU A 48 2.60 -8.05 -13.53
C LEU A 48 2.67 -6.65 -12.93
N ASN A 49 3.40 -6.50 -11.82
CA ASN A 49 3.64 -5.20 -11.18
C ASN A 49 4.85 -4.46 -11.77
N GLU A 50 5.74 -5.18 -12.46
CA GLU A 50 6.96 -4.64 -13.05
C GLU A 50 6.74 -3.48 -14.05
N PRO A 51 5.82 -3.56 -15.04
CA PRO A 51 5.59 -2.45 -15.95
C PRO A 51 5.05 -1.21 -15.23
N LEU A 52 4.22 -1.39 -14.20
CA LEU A 52 3.65 -0.30 -13.41
C LEU A 52 4.72 0.37 -12.53
N ARG A 53 5.67 -0.40 -11.96
CA ARG A 53 6.85 0.13 -11.26
C ARG A 53 7.74 0.95 -12.18
N LEU A 54 8.04 0.40 -13.36
CA LEU A 54 8.88 1.06 -14.36
C LEU A 54 8.20 2.36 -14.82
N PHE A 55 6.89 2.33 -15.06
CA PHE A 55 6.12 3.51 -15.39
C PHE A 55 6.17 4.57 -14.30
N ALA A 56 5.95 4.20 -13.03
CA ALA A 56 6.02 5.14 -11.91
C ALA A 56 7.42 5.79 -11.80
N GLY A 57 8.48 5.00 -11.94
CA GLY A 57 9.86 5.50 -11.94
C GLY A 57 10.14 6.47 -13.10
N MET A 58 9.78 6.09 -14.32
CA MET A 58 9.95 6.97 -15.49
C MET A 58 9.09 8.23 -15.38
N LEU A 59 7.86 8.13 -14.85
CA LEU A 59 6.97 9.27 -14.64
C LEU A 59 7.59 10.26 -13.64
N ALA A 60 8.16 9.78 -12.53
CA ALA A 60 8.84 10.62 -11.56
C ALA A 60 10.08 11.32 -12.15
N VAL A 61 10.91 10.60 -12.92
CA VAL A 61 12.06 11.22 -13.62
C VAL A 61 11.58 12.24 -14.65
N SER A 62 10.50 11.93 -15.39
CA SER A 62 9.95 12.82 -16.41
C SER A 62 9.42 14.14 -15.83
N LEU A 63 8.96 14.16 -14.57
CA LEU A 63 8.53 15.38 -13.89
C LEU A 63 9.70 16.37 -13.75
N VAL A 64 10.85 15.88 -13.31
CA VAL A 64 12.07 16.69 -13.18
C VAL A 64 12.54 17.14 -14.56
N TRP A 65 12.50 16.23 -15.54
CA TRP A 65 12.96 16.52 -16.89
C TRP A 65 12.07 17.53 -17.62
N ASP A 66 10.75 17.46 -17.47
CA ASP A 66 9.80 18.46 -17.99
C ASP A 66 10.07 19.85 -17.41
N LEU A 67 10.38 19.93 -16.12
CA LEU A 67 10.68 21.20 -15.46
C LEU A 67 11.95 21.84 -16.04
N ILE A 68 13.03 21.06 -16.17
CA ILE A 68 14.28 21.51 -16.79
C ILE A 68 14.03 21.94 -18.23
N TRP A 69 13.26 21.15 -18.98
CA TRP A 69 12.97 21.42 -20.37
C TRP A 69 12.18 22.72 -20.56
N MET A 70 11.18 23.00 -19.72
CA MET A 70 10.42 24.27 -19.73
C MET A 70 11.28 25.49 -19.40
N ILE A 71 12.25 25.37 -18.50
CA ILE A 71 13.14 26.49 -18.16
C ILE A 71 14.07 26.82 -19.33
N ARG A 72 14.49 25.82 -20.10
CA ARG A 72 15.45 26.00 -21.20
C ARG A 72 14.83 26.43 -22.52
N ASN A 73 13.56 26.13 -22.77
CA ASN A 73 12.93 26.36 -24.07
C ASN A 73 11.93 27.52 -24.01
N SER A 74 12.12 28.49 -24.93
CA SER A 74 11.13 29.54 -25.18
C SER A 74 10.00 28.98 -26.04
N GLN A 75 8.76 29.04 -25.54
CA GLN A 75 7.58 28.52 -26.23
C GLN A 75 6.49 29.59 -26.35
N ALA A 76 5.60 29.43 -27.34
CA ALA A 76 4.36 30.20 -27.40
C ALA A 76 3.50 29.98 -26.14
N ILE A 77 2.76 31.01 -25.72
CA ILE A 77 2.02 30.98 -24.45
C ILE A 77 1.01 29.84 -24.35
N LEU A 78 0.35 29.48 -25.46
CA LEU A 78 -0.61 28.37 -25.49
C LEU A 78 0.06 27.02 -25.20
N VAL A 79 1.21 26.76 -25.84
CA VAL A 79 1.97 25.51 -25.63
C VAL A 79 2.47 25.45 -24.19
N ARG A 80 2.95 26.58 -23.67
CA ARG A 80 3.38 26.69 -22.28
C ARG A 80 2.24 26.39 -21.30
N LEU A 81 1.04 26.91 -21.53
CA LEU A 81 -0.14 26.63 -20.70
C LEU A 81 -0.52 25.14 -20.72
N ILE A 82 -0.51 24.50 -21.89
CA ILE A 82 -0.82 23.07 -21.98
C ILE A 82 0.27 22.23 -21.29
N SER A 83 1.54 22.59 -21.43
CA SER A 83 2.65 21.90 -20.75
C SER A 83 2.59 22.06 -19.24
N ILE A 84 2.22 23.22 -18.72
CA ILE A 84 1.95 23.44 -17.29
C ILE A 84 0.78 22.57 -16.82
N LEU A 85 -0.30 22.48 -17.63
CA LEU A 85 -1.43 21.62 -17.32
C LEU A 85 -1.00 20.14 -17.24
N ILE A 86 -0.21 19.66 -18.20
CA ILE A 86 0.35 18.30 -18.18
C ILE A 86 1.20 18.08 -16.92
N LEU A 87 2.06 19.03 -16.56
CA LEU A 87 2.89 18.96 -15.36
C LEU A 87 2.05 18.83 -14.07
N ILE A 88 1.00 19.64 -13.94
CA ILE A 88 0.07 19.59 -12.81
C ILE A 88 -0.65 18.24 -12.77
N LEU A 89 -1.08 17.71 -13.92
CA LEU A 89 -1.74 16.40 -14.00
C LEU A 89 -0.79 15.24 -13.69
N LYS A 90 0.54 15.37 -13.90
CA LYS A 90 1.49 14.28 -13.60
C LYS A 90 1.55 13.94 -12.12
N VAL A 91 1.37 14.92 -11.23
CA VAL A 91 1.40 14.71 -9.77
C VAL A 91 0.28 13.78 -9.27
N PRO A 92 -1.02 14.03 -9.57
CA PRO A 92 -2.08 13.08 -9.21
C PRO A 92 -1.92 11.75 -9.94
N THR A 93 -1.47 11.71 -11.20
CA THR A 93 -1.20 10.44 -11.90
C THR A 93 -0.14 9.61 -11.17
N LEU A 94 0.95 10.23 -10.71
CA LEU A 94 1.99 9.55 -9.96
C LEU A 94 1.45 9.03 -8.62
N SER A 95 0.71 9.88 -7.89
CA SER A 95 0.09 9.51 -6.61
C SER A 95 -0.85 8.31 -6.74
N THR A 96 -1.74 8.32 -7.75
CA THR A 96 -2.69 7.23 -7.98
C THR A 96 -2.00 5.97 -8.50
N THR A 97 -0.95 6.10 -9.30
CA THR A 97 -0.11 4.95 -9.74
C THR A 97 0.58 4.29 -8.55
N VAL A 98 1.16 5.08 -7.65
CA VAL A 98 1.77 4.57 -6.41
C VAL A 98 0.72 3.92 -5.50
N ALA A 99 -0.47 4.53 -5.38
CA ALA A 99 -1.57 3.93 -4.63
C ALA A 99 -2.00 2.58 -5.23
N SER A 100 -2.06 2.46 -6.56
CA SER A 100 -2.34 1.20 -7.24
C SER A 100 -1.25 0.14 -6.97
N LEU A 101 0.03 0.52 -6.99
CA LEU A 101 1.13 -0.38 -6.62
C LEU A 101 1.00 -0.89 -5.18
N ARG A 102 0.60 -0.04 -4.23
CA ARG A 102 0.34 -0.47 -2.83
C ARG A 102 -0.81 -1.45 -2.73
N GLN A 103 -1.90 -1.20 -3.46
CA GLN A 103 -3.05 -2.13 -3.50
C GLN A 103 -2.65 -3.49 -4.06
N ARG A 104 -1.69 -3.53 -4.99
CA ARG A 104 -1.13 -4.77 -5.57
C ARG A 104 -0.04 -5.42 -4.70
N GLY A 105 0.19 -4.94 -3.48
CA GLY A 105 1.13 -5.53 -2.51
C GLY A 105 2.60 -5.24 -2.80
N ASP A 106 2.92 -4.17 -3.52
CA ASP A 106 4.29 -3.83 -3.87
C ASP A 106 5.08 -3.24 -2.69
N TYR A 107 6.14 -3.95 -2.27
CA TYR A 107 7.08 -3.54 -1.23
C TYR A 107 7.81 -2.21 -1.51
N LEU A 108 8.01 -1.84 -2.78
CA LEU A 108 8.67 -0.57 -3.12
C LEU A 108 7.72 0.62 -2.92
N ALA A 109 6.45 0.45 -3.29
CA ALA A 109 5.43 1.48 -3.14
C ALA A 109 4.99 1.68 -1.68
N SER A 110 5.07 0.63 -0.85
CA SER A 110 4.81 0.73 0.58
C SER A 110 5.88 1.56 1.31
N ARG A 111 7.15 1.49 0.89
CA ARG A 111 8.23 2.34 1.43
C ARG A 111 8.18 3.78 0.93
N LEU A 112 7.65 4.03 -0.27
CA LEU A 112 7.71 5.35 -0.93
C LEU A 112 6.63 6.35 -0.48
N GLY A 113 5.66 5.98 0.36
CA GLY A 113 4.80 7.02 0.93
C GLY A 113 3.92 6.60 2.08
N THR A 114 4.45 5.75 2.92
CA THR A 114 4.17 5.84 4.35
C THR A 114 5.52 6.20 4.97
N GLY A 115 5.63 7.35 5.63
CA GLY A 115 6.87 7.87 6.22
C GLY A 115 7.45 7.01 7.36
N ASP A 116 7.13 5.72 7.41
CA ASP A 116 7.72 4.74 8.32
C ASP A 116 9.04 4.26 7.73
N LEU A 117 10.06 5.10 7.86
CA LEU A 117 11.47 4.70 7.74
C LEU A 117 11.91 3.83 8.95
N GLY A 118 11.02 3.55 9.91
CA GLY A 118 11.27 2.73 11.08
C GLY A 118 10.27 1.58 11.21
N GLY A 119 10.66 0.40 10.75
CA GLY A 119 10.24 -0.88 11.33
C GLY A 119 8.74 -1.16 11.42
N SER A 120 8.15 -1.74 10.37
CA SER A 120 7.03 -2.66 10.52
C SER A 120 6.82 -3.42 9.22
N THR A 121 7.68 -4.41 8.99
CA THR A 121 7.32 -5.52 8.09
C THR A 121 6.36 -6.41 8.87
N ILE A 122 5.10 -6.00 9.01
CA ILE A 122 4.04 -6.89 9.49
C ILE A 122 3.75 -7.85 8.35
N TRP A 123 4.51 -8.93 8.31
CA TRP A 123 3.97 -10.19 7.83
C TRP A 123 2.83 -10.53 8.79
N THR A 124 1.60 -10.17 8.43
CA THR A 124 0.41 -10.76 9.06
C THR A 124 0.43 -12.23 8.71
N MET A 125 1.11 -13.03 9.53
CA MET A 125 0.89 -14.46 9.56
C MET A 125 -0.59 -14.68 9.92
N PRO A 126 -1.36 -15.44 9.12
CA PRO A 126 -2.69 -15.85 9.52
C PRO A 126 -2.58 -16.75 10.76
N GLY A 127 -2.86 -16.16 11.92
CA GLY A 127 -2.76 -16.82 13.22
C GLY A 127 -1.50 -16.42 14.00
N GLY A 128 -1.59 -15.36 14.80
CA GLY A 128 -0.51 -15.02 15.75
C GLY A 128 -0.58 -13.59 16.28
N PHE A 129 -1.07 -13.47 17.51
CA PHE A 129 -1.06 -12.31 18.42
C PHE A 129 -0.03 -11.20 18.12
N THR A 130 -0.51 -10.03 17.69
CA THR A 130 0.25 -8.77 17.81
C THR A 130 0.18 -8.31 19.27
N ARG A 131 1.17 -8.69 20.09
CA ARG A 131 1.46 -7.99 21.35
C ARG A 131 2.11 -6.67 21.01
N GLN A 132 1.35 -5.59 21.18
CA GLN A 132 1.82 -4.22 21.11
C GLN A 132 2.70 -3.94 22.32
N ALA A 133 3.96 -3.58 22.08
CA ALA A 133 4.93 -3.17 23.10
C ALA A 133 5.01 -1.63 23.15
N GLY A 134 5.03 -1.10 24.39
CA GLY A 134 5.22 0.32 24.75
C GLY A 134 3.88 1.05 24.87
N TYR A 135 3.38 1.46 26.03
CA TYR A 135 4.00 2.07 27.20
C TYR A 135 3.21 1.70 28.47
N ASP A 136 3.85 1.21 29.54
CA ASP A 136 3.57 1.61 30.93
C ASP A 136 4.47 0.82 31.89
N SER A 137 5.61 1.41 32.19
CA SER A 137 6.42 1.08 33.35
C SER A 137 6.79 2.42 33.98
N LEU A 138 6.48 2.55 35.28
CA LEU A 138 6.79 3.62 36.25
C LEU A 138 5.56 4.37 36.78
N ASP A 139 4.93 3.81 37.83
CA ASP A 139 4.67 4.64 39.02
C ASP A 139 4.73 3.78 40.28
N SER A 140 5.59 4.17 41.20
CA SER A 140 5.85 3.53 42.47
C SER A 140 5.77 4.58 43.56
N GLY A 141 4.67 4.55 44.31
CA GLY A 141 4.60 4.92 45.72
C GLY A 141 4.01 6.29 46.04
N GLU A 142 2.80 6.32 46.64
CA GLU A 142 2.47 7.34 47.64
C GLU A 142 1.36 6.90 48.64
N ALA A 143 1.73 6.94 49.92
CA ALA A 143 1.00 7.37 51.12
C ALA A 143 -0.42 6.86 51.48
N ALA A 144 -0.44 5.99 52.50
CA ALA A 144 -1.14 6.10 53.80
C ALA A 144 -2.49 6.87 53.96
N GLY A 145 -3.54 6.08 54.32
CA GLY A 145 -4.52 6.32 55.41
C GLY A 145 -5.87 7.01 55.07
N PRO A 146 -6.86 7.07 55.99
CA PRO A 146 -7.24 6.14 57.07
C PRO A 146 -8.78 6.00 57.30
N TYR A 147 -9.34 4.79 57.42
CA TYR A 147 -10.59 4.50 58.16
C TYR A 147 -10.54 3.01 58.60
N ALA A 148 -10.19 2.73 59.87
CA ALA A 148 -11.11 2.33 60.95
C ALA A 148 -11.89 1.03 60.63
N ASP A 149 -11.39 -0.15 61.01
CA ASP A 149 -11.54 -0.84 62.32
C ASP A 149 -12.99 -1.26 62.65
N THR A 150 -13.29 -2.59 62.63
CA THR A 150 -13.86 -3.32 63.79
C THR A 150 -14.10 -4.83 63.51
N SER A 151 -13.47 -5.64 64.36
CA SER A 151 -13.96 -6.84 65.05
C SER A 151 -14.55 -8.08 64.33
N ALA A 152 -13.88 -9.21 64.59
CA ALA A 152 -14.39 -10.48 65.13
C ALA A 152 -15.25 -11.43 64.27
N GLY A 153 -14.75 -12.68 64.15
CA GLY A 153 -15.57 -13.88 63.91
C GLY A 153 -14.88 -14.97 63.09
N PRO A 154 -14.64 -16.17 63.63
CA PRO A 154 -14.21 -17.34 62.85
C PRO A 154 -15.42 -18.18 62.40
N ALA A 155 -15.21 -18.92 61.30
CA ALA A 155 -16.05 -19.95 60.69
C ALA A 155 -17.28 -19.47 59.88
N ASP A 156 -17.22 -19.66 58.57
CA ASP A 156 -18.28 -20.44 57.91
C ASP A 156 -17.78 -21.14 56.64
N VAL A 157 -18.15 -22.41 56.55
CA VAL A 157 -17.96 -23.35 55.46
C VAL A 157 -19.09 -23.09 54.49
N SER A 158 -18.83 -22.72 53.23
CA SER A 158 -19.66 -23.11 52.08
C SER A 158 -19.26 -22.44 50.75
N ARG A 159 -19.31 -23.26 49.69
CA ARG A 159 -19.34 -22.94 48.24
C ARG A 159 -18.02 -22.73 47.52
N ILE A 160 -17.47 -23.87 47.08
CA ILE A 160 -16.70 -23.97 45.85
C ILE A 160 -17.72 -24.00 44.69
N PRO A 161 -17.68 -23.11 43.69
CA PRO A 161 -18.38 -23.34 42.44
C PRO A 161 -17.65 -24.40 41.62
N GLN A 162 -18.32 -25.54 41.49
CA GLN A 162 -18.00 -26.69 40.66
C GLN A 162 -17.91 -26.25 39.18
N VAL A 163 -16.70 -26.19 38.62
CA VAL A 163 -16.50 -25.92 37.19
C VAL A 163 -16.81 -27.20 36.42
N VAL A 164 -17.90 -27.13 35.65
CA VAL A 164 -18.37 -28.17 34.73
C VAL A 164 -17.34 -28.42 33.64
N ASN A 165 -16.92 -29.69 33.52
CA ASN A 165 -16.12 -30.22 32.42
C ASN A 165 -16.86 -30.03 31.09
N ALA A 166 -16.35 -29.16 30.21
CA ALA A 166 -16.79 -29.09 28.81
C ALA A 166 -16.06 -30.16 27.97
N PRO A 167 -16.75 -30.85 27.02
CA PRO A 167 -16.13 -31.84 26.14
C PRO A 167 -15.07 -31.20 25.22
N ARG A 168 -13.88 -31.82 25.10
CA ARG A 168 -12.86 -31.44 24.13
C ARG A 168 -13.34 -31.70 22.70
N PRO A 169 -13.09 -30.80 21.74
CA PRO A 169 -13.29 -31.08 20.32
C PRO A 169 -12.26 -32.10 19.80
N PRO A 170 -12.62 -32.94 18.81
CA PRO A 170 -11.72 -33.92 18.21
C PRO A 170 -10.59 -33.25 17.42
N PRO A 171 -9.41 -33.89 17.31
CA PRO A 171 -8.30 -33.38 16.50
C PRO A 171 -8.66 -33.33 15.01
N PRO A 172 -8.14 -32.35 14.25
CA PRO A 172 -8.34 -32.26 12.82
C PRO A 172 -7.75 -33.47 12.08
N GLN A 173 -8.56 -34.06 11.21
CA GLN A 173 -8.20 -35.17 10.34
C GLN A 173 -7.04 -34.77 9.40
N SER A 174 -5.99 -35.58 9.38
CA SER A 174 -4.89 -35.49 8.43
C SER A 174 -5.41 -35.68 7.00
N ARG A 175 -5.27 -34.67 6.13
CA ARG A 175 -5.49 -34.82 4.69
C ARG A 175 -4.43 -35.76 4.10
N PRO A 176 -4.78 -36.55 3.06
CA PRO A 176 -3.82 -37.37 2.33
C PRO A 176 -2.70 -36.52 1.71
N GLN A 177 -1.48 -37.00 1.92
CA GLN A 177 -0.23 -36.47 1.39
C GLN A 177 -0.19 -36.70 -0.14
N PRO A 178 0.04 -35.68 -0.98
CA PRO A 178 0.23 -35.90 -2.41
C PRO A 178 1.54 -36.67 -2.66
N PRO A 179 1.60 -37.54 -3.69
CA PRO A 179 2.76 -38.36 -3.97
C PRO A 179 3.98 -37.50 -4.31
N SER A 180 5.07 -37.78 -3.60
CA SER A 180 6.41 -37.25 -3.83
C SER A 180 6.92 -37.71 -5.20
N GLY A 181 6.80 -36.87 -6.23
CA GLY A 181 7.35 -37.22 -7.55
C GLY A 181 6.80 -36.40 -8.71
N ALA A 182 6.98 -35.08 -8.68
CA ALA A 182 6.86 -34.26 -9.89
C ALA A 182 7.92 -33.15 -9.82
N ALA A 183 9.06 -33.43 -10.45
CA ALA A 183 10.08 -32.41 -10.70
C ALA A 183 9.54 -31.40 -11.74
N PRO A 184 9.92 -30.12 -11.64
CA PRO A 184 9.52 -29.10 -12.61
C PRO A 184 10.36 -29.23 -13.88
N GLY A 185 9.74 -29.57 -15.01
CA GLY A 185 10.45 -29.55 -16.30
C GLY A 185 9.94 -30.45 -17.43
N ALA A 186 8.63 -30.67 -17.59
CA ALA A 186 8.10 -31.38 -18.77
C ALA A 186 7.21 -30.45 -19.59
N TYR A 187 7.78 -29.91 -20.67
CA TYR A 187 7.08 -29.35 -21.81
C TYR A 187 6.57 -30.54 -22.66
N GLU A 188 5.27 -30.58 -22.95
CA GLU A 188 4.74 -31.45 -23.99
C GLU A 188 4.05 -30.59 -25.05
N SER A 189 4.63 -30.66 -26.25
CA SER A 189 4.16 -30.08 -27.48
C SER A 189 3.18 -31.02 -28.17
N VAL A 190 1.96 -30.57 -28.43
CA VAL A 190 1.10 -31.03 -29.53
C VAL A 190 0.32 -29.84 -30.09
#